data_AF-U6DD90-F1
#
_entry.id   AF-U6DD90-F1
#
_cell.length_a   1.000
_cell.length_b   1.000
_cell.length_c   1.000
_cell.angle_alpha   90.00
_cell.angle_beta   90.00
_cell.angle_gamma   90.00
#
_symmetry.space_group_name_H-M   'P 1'
#
loop_
_entity.id
_entity.type
_entity.pdbx_description
1 polymer ?
#
loop_
_entity_poly.entity_id
_entity_poly.type
_entity_poly.pdbx_seq_one_letter_code
_entity_poly.pdbx_strand_id
1 'polypeptide(L)'
;SLRILNVERNGNIIYTCKDDKGNVFFGLYDCRTRQNEHLYTFEKDLHVVSCSVNSERTLLAASLVHFTKEGRKNELQPGSKCLTLLVEIHPVNNVKVLKAVDSYIWVQFLYPHVESRPLAENHLLLISEEKYTEKFHIQVIKEDGNRVVLKDSGHLPRERVAEDFVWAQWDMSEQRLYYVDLKISRSVLKCIQFSADGKFNLMFEASLDITLSDSGFKLVNFGCDDLQDQKNLSKHLTLCVFTNHTGTLCVCYSPKFDSWGKITYTVFYFHKGHSKTFTAALGSVDSHVTKDLTFLNLDYYVAVYLPGHFFHLLNIQHPDLICHSLFLTGNNEVVDMLPHSPLQSLSGSLVLDWYSGKLYRAVLNQSYLLQFLWNTQLDCEKMAVLHCVLSCGRDPQFLEAKLIQWISENVSACHSFDLIQEFIIASSYWSIYPETSNMDKLLPYSSVFAWDTEIPGITLVTEEIPLPFMKVHSFKGYWEKLNSNLEYVKYSKPRLLYDNSIVRKEWHSLISEEKTGRRRSMVYMRNIRENAMKVISNLEARNLEPRLTPLFQEEDNHQRLLMGLMVSELKDHLLRHLQGIEKKKTEQMVLDYVSKLLDLICQILETSWRKHHLHPQLLYC
;
A
#
# COMPACT_ATOMS: atom_id res chain seq x y z
N SER A 1 -0.42 1.91 34.50
CA SER A 1 -0.17 2.46 33.15
C SER A 1 -0.36 1.35 32.12
N LEU A 2 -1.12 1.60 31.05
CA LEU A 2 -1.37 0.66 29.95
C LEU A 2 -0.35 0.94 28.83
N ARG A 3 0.29 -0.11 28.30
CA ARG A 3 1.24 -0.01 27.19
C ARG A 3 0.93 -1.04 26.11
N ILE A 4 0.88 -0.61 24.86
CA ILE A 4 0.79 -1.53 23.71
C ILE A 4 2.17 -2.13 23.47
N LEU A 5 2.24 -3.44 23.26
CA LEU A 5 3.50 -4.16 23.05
C LEU A 5 3.68 -4.58 21.60
N ASN A 6 2.63 -5.11 20.98
CA ASN A 6 2.70 -5.65 19.61
C ASN A 6 1.31 -5.73 18.94
N VAL A 7 1.29 -5.86 17.62
CA VAL A 7 0.10 -6.15 16.81
C VAL A 7 0.34 -7.42 16.01
N GLU A 8 -0.46 -8.44 16.28
CA GLU A 8 -0.35 -9.75 15.63
C GLU A 8 -0.92 -9.76 14.21
N ARG A 9 -0.59 -10.79 13.43
CA ARG A 9 -1.02 -10.93 12.02
C ARG A 9 -2.53 -10.79 11.81
N ASN A 10 -3.34 -11.29 12.74
CA ASN A 10 -4.80 -11.20 12.67
C ASN A 10 -5.36 -9.81 13.04
N GLY A 11 -4.49 -8.87 13.42
CA GLY A 11 -4.81 -7.52 13.86
C GLY A 11 -5.08 -7.40 15.35
N ASN A 12 -4.90 -8.47 16.14
CA ASN A 12 -5.07 -8.42 17.59
C ASN A 12 -3.91 -7.65 18.23
N ILE A 13 -4.22 -6.91 19.29
CA ILE A 13 -3.26 -6.04 19.97
C ILE A 13 -2.86 -6.69 21.28
N ILE A 14 -1.55 -6.91 21.47
CA ILE A 14 -1.01 -7.33 22.77
C ILE A 14 -0.67 -6.07 23.55
N TYR A 15 -1.12 -6.01 24.79
CA TYR A 15 -0.83 -4.92 25.71
C TYR A 15 -0.38 -5.46 27.07
N THR A 16 0.25 -4.58 27.83
CA THR A 16 0.59 -4.82 29.23
C THR A 16 0.11 -3.69 30.11
N CYS A 17 -0.24 -4.01 31.35
CA CYS A 17 -0.43 -3.04 32.40
C CYS A 17 0.19 -3.54 33.70
N LYS A 18 0.59 -2.59 34.56
CA LYS A 18 1.01 -2.90 35.93
C LYS A 18 -0.14 -2.67 36.89
N ASP A 19 -0.38 -3.64 37.77
CA ASP A 19 -1.31 -3.49 38.89
C ASP A 19 -0.69 -2.68 40.04
N ASP A 20 -1.49 -2.39 41.08
CA ASP A 20 -1.03 -1.62 42.24
C ASP A 20 0.09 -2.31 43.04
N LYS A 21 0.26 -3.62 42.86
CA LYS A 21 1.32 -4.43 43.49
C LYS A 21 2.59 -4.48 42.64
N GLY A 22 2.58 -3.92 41.43
CA GLY A 22 3.68 -3.95 40.48
C GLY A 22 3.76 -5.21 39.63
N ASN A 23 2.74 -6.08 39.68
CA ASN A 23 2.66 -7.26 38.83
C ASN A 23 2.39 -6.84 37.38
N VAL A 24 3.03 -7.53 36.43
CA VAL A 24 2.91 -7.24 35.00
C VAL A 24 1.83 -8.14 34.41
N PHE A 25 0.71 -7.54 34.03
CA PHE A 25 -0.40 -8.19 33.35
C PHE A 25 -0.18 -8.15 31.83
N PHE A 26 -0.46 -9.25 31.15
CA PHE A 26 -0.49 -9.35 29.69
C PHE A 26 -1.91 -9.62 29.21
N GLY A 27 -2.41 -8.76 28.33
CA GLY A 27 -3.73 -8.88 27.72
C GLY A 27 -3.67 -8.89 26.19
N LEU A 28 -4.67 -9.52 25.60
CA LEU A 28 -4.92 -9.52 24.17
C LEU A 28 -6.25 -8.82 23.89
N TYR A 29 -6.23 -7.79 23.05
CA TYR A 29 -7.43 -7.14 22.56
C TYR A 29 -7.74 -7.62 21.15
N ASP A 30 -8.90 -8.26 20.98
CA ASP A 30 -9.38 -8.69 19.67
C ASP A 30 -10.13 -7.53 19.00
N CYS A 31 -9.53 -6.99 17.93
CA CYS A 31 -10.09 -5.83 17.24
C CYS A 31 -11.43 -6.12 16.54
N ARG A 32 -11.72 -7.39 16.23
CA ARG A 32 -12.96 -7.78 15.54
C ARG A 32 -14.11 -7.91 16.52
N THR A 33 -13.88 -8.62 17.62
CA THR A 33 -14.93 -8.85 18.64
C THR A 33 -15.00 -7.72 19.67
N ARG A 34 -13.98 -6.85 19.72
CA ARG A 34 -13.81 -5.77 20.71
C ARG A 34 -13.77 -6.30 22.14
N GLN A 35 -13.20 -7.48 22.33
CA GLN A 35 -13.08 -8.12 23.64
C GLN A 35 -11.63 -8.14 24.11
N ASN A 36 -11.47 -8.08 25.43
CA ASN A 36 -10.19 -8.26 26.10
C ASN A 36 -10.10 -9.68 26.65
N GLU A 37 -8.96 -10.31 26.43
CA GLU A 37 -8.61 -11.62 26.96
C GLU A 37 -7.36 -11.49 27.83
N HIS A 38 -7.37 -12.10 29.00
CA HIS A 38 -6.17 -12.21 29.85
C HIS A 38 -5.30 -13.35 29.33
N LEU A 39 -4.01 -13.08 29.12
CA LEU A 39 -3.05 -14.09 28.68
C LEU A 39 -2.23 -14.64 29.86
N TYR A 40 -1.60 -13.75 30.63
CA TYR A 40 -0.68 -14.15 31.70
C TYR A 40 -0.38 -13.00 32.67
N THR A 41 0.05 -13.31 33.90
CA THR A 41 0.51 -12.32 34.88
C THR A 41 1.86 -12.74 35.46
N PHE A 42 2.84 -11.85 35.44
CA PHE A 42 4.11 -12.03 36.15
C PHE A 42 4.07 -11.29 37.48
N GLU A 43 4.26 -12.03 38.58
CA GLU A 43 4.28 -11.50 39.95
C GLU A 43 5.63 -10.84 40.32
N LYS A 44 6.17 -10.02 39.42
CA LYS A 44 7.43 -9.27 39.62
C LYS A 44 7.36 -7.94 38.89
N ASP A 45 7.99 -6.92 39.48
CA ASP A 45 8.16 -5.61 38.84
C ASP A 45 9.21 -5.71 37.71
N LEU A 46 8.74 -6.09 36.52
CA LEU A 46 9.54 -6.24 35.31
C LEU A 46 9.16 -5.17 34.28
N HIS A 47 10.11 -4.86 33.41
CA HIS A 47 9.87 -4.07 32.21
C HIS A 47 9.75 -5.00 31.01
N VAL A 48 8.74 -4.79 30.17
CA VAL A 48 8.51 -5.62 29.00
C VAL A 48 9.09 -4.93 27.77
N VAL A 49 9.99 -5.63 27.07
CA VAL A 49 10.62 -5.14 25.85
C VAL A 49 9.78 -5.50 24.63
N SER A 50 9.37 -6.75 24.52
CA SER A 50 8.64 -7.28 23.36
C SER A 50 7.85 -8.51 23.76
N CYS A 51 6.76 -8.76 23.05
CA CYS A 51 5.87 -9.88 23.31
C CYS A 51 5.13 -10.32 22.04
N SER A 52 4.87 -11.62 21.92
CA SER A 52 4.03 -12.17 20.86
C SER A 52 3.30 -13.42 21.35
N VAL A 53 2.13 -13.69 20.77
CA VAL A 53 1.30 -14.88 21.03
C VAL A 53 1.14 -15.70 19.75
N ASN A 54 1.13 -17.03 19.88
CA ASN A 54 0.91 -17.90 18.73
C ASN A 54 -0.56 -17.87 18.25
N SER A 55 -0.80 -18.36 17.03
CA SER A 55 -2.13 -18.32 16.41
C SER A 55 -3.24 -19.02 17.21
N GLU A 56 -2.89 -20.03 17.99
CA GLU A 56 -3.83 -20.80 18.83
C GLU A 56 -4.06 -20.18 20.21
N ARG A 57 -3.34 -19.11 20.57
CA ARG A 57 -3.40 -18.47 21.91
C ARG A 57 -3.09 -19.46 23.04
N THR A 58 -2.09 -20.32 22.82
CA THR A 58 -1.63 -21.34 23.78
C THR A 58 -0.22 -21.08 24.30
N LEU A 59 0.57 -20.28 23.58
CA LEU A 59 1.94 -19.92 23.94
C LEU A 59 2.15 -18.42 23.89
N LEU A 60 2.83 -17.90 24.90
CA LEU A 60 3.25 -16.50 25.02
C LEU A 60 4.78 -16.44 25.03
N ALA A 61 5.37 -15.66 24.12
CA ALA A 61 6.78 -15.32 24.16
C ALA A 61 6.92 -13.89 24.70
N ALA A 62 7.78 -13.68 25.69
CA ALA A 62 7.99 -12.36 26.29
C ALA A 62 9.47 -12.12 26.61
N SER A 63 9.98 -10.95 26.23
CA SER A 63 11.29 -10.46 26.62
C SER A 63 11.16 -9.43 27.73
N LEU A 64 11.84 -9.67 28.84
CA LEU A 64 11.67 -8.95 30.10
C LEU A 64 13.03 -8.43 30.60
N VAL A 65 13.02 -7.24 31.19
CA VAL A 65 14.22 -6.59 31.76
C VAL A 65 13.95 -6.18 33.20
N HIS A 66 14.95 -6.34 34.06
CA HIS A 66 14.85 -5.93 35.46
C HIS A 66 14.97 -4.40 35.60
N PHE A 67 14.01 -3.77 36.27
CA PHE A 67 14.04 -2.35 36.57
C PHE A 67 14.51 -2.13 38.02
N THR A 68 15.69 -1.54 38.24
CA THR A 68 16.09 -1.08 39.59
C THR A 68 15.60 0.34 39.82
N LYS A 69 14.75 0.54 40.84
CA LYS A 69 14.09 1.83 41.17
C LYS A 69 15.03 3.01 41.47
N GLU A 70 16.35 2.79 41.56
CA GLU A 70 17.33 3.82 41.92
C GLU A 70 18.16 4.37 40.75
N GLY A 71 17.99 3.89 39.50
CA GLY A 71 18.82 4.35 38.37
C GLY A 71 20.32 4.06 38.52
N ARG A 72 20.75 3.45 39.63
CA ARG A 72 22.10 2.92 39.82
C ARG A 72 22.18 1.55 39.16
N LYS A 73 23.02 1.45 38.13
CA LYS A 73 23.55 0.17 37.65
C LYS A 73 24.31 -0.46 38.82
N ASN A 74 23.77 -1.52 39.40
CA ASN A 74 24.58 -2.38 40.25
C ASN A 74 25.48 -3.21 39.33
N GLU A 75 26.67 -2.69 39.02
CA GLU A 75 27.70 -3.36 38.20
C GLU A 75 28.23 -4.66 38.84
N LEU A 76 27.74 -5.03 40.02
CA LEU A 76 28.23 -6.14 40.85
C LEU A 76 27.22 -7.27 41.08
N GLN A 77 26.09 -7.30 40.35
CA GLN A 77 25.15 -8.44 40.39
C GLN A 77 25.30 -9.27 39.10
N PRO A 78 25.76 -10.54 39.17
CA PRO A 78 26.01 -11.39 38.00
C PRO A 78 24.69 -11.99 37.45
N GLY A 79 23.86 -11.18 36.82
CA GLY A 79 22.61 -11.62 36.18
C GLY A 79 22.40 -10.94 34.82
N SER A 80 21.88 -11.69 33.84
CA SER A 80 21.55 -11.18 32.50
C SER A 80 20.53 -10.04 32.57
N LYS A 81 20.75 -8.96 31.81
CA LYS A 81 19.82 -7.80 31.79
C LYS A 81 18.46 -8.11 31.16
N CYS A 82 18.45 -8.93 30.11
CA CYS A 82 17.27 -9.30 29.34
C CYS A 82 17.04 -10.80 29.41
N LEU A 83 15.83 -11.18 29.82
CA LEU A 83 15.37 -12.56 29.92
C LEU A 83 14.20 -12.78 28.95
N THR A 84 14.41 -13.63 27.96
CA THR A 84 13.37 -14.03 27.01
C THR A 84 12.79 -15.37 27.40
N LEU A 85 11.48 -15.39 27.63
CA LEU A 85 10.72 -16.52 28.14
C LEU A 85 9.70 -17.02 27.11
N LEU A 86 9.44 -18.32 27.15
CA LEU A 86 8.31 -18.97 26.51
C LEU A 86 7.40 -19.54 27.60
N VAL A 87 6.13 -19.17 27.57
CA VAL A 87 5.14 -19.48 28.60
C VAL A 87 3.97 -20.24 27.98
N GLU A 88 3.57 -21.32 28.62
CA GLU A 88 2.31 -22.01 28.34
C GLU A 88 1.18 -21.27 29.07
N ILE A 89 0.16 -20.79 28.34
CA ILE A 89 -0.95 -20.03 28.92
C ILE A 89 -2.20 -20.89 29.17
N HIS A 90 -2.36 -22.00 28.45
CA HIS A 90 -3.53 -22.86 28.55
C HIS A 90 -3.17 -24.35 28.46
N PRO A 91 -2.94 -25.04 29.60
CA PRO A 91 -2.93 -24.54 30.99
C PRO A 91 -1.64 -23.77 31.33
N VAL A 92 -1.71 -22.90 32.36
CA VAL A 92 -0.52 -22.28 32.96
C VAL A 92 0.28 -23.34 33.72
N ASN A 93 1.21 -23.99 33.04
CA ASN A 93 1.97 -25.10 33.60
C ASN A 93 3.48 -24.89 33.57
N ASN A 94 4.02 -24.16 32.60
CA ASN A 94 5.46 -24.12 32.37
C ASN A 94 5.97 -22.77 31.85
N VAL A 95 7.16 -22.39 32.30
CA VAL A 95 7.91 -21.23 31.84
C VAL A 95 9.32 -21.69 31.49
N LYS A 96 9.66 -21.59 30.20
CA LYS A 96 10.98 -21.98 29.67
C LYS A 96 11.79 -20.74 29.33
N VAL A 97 13.04 -20.70 29.77
CA VAL A 97 13.98 -19.65 29.36
C VAL A 97 14.49 -19.96 27.94
N LEU A 98 14.23 -19.04 27.00
CA LEU A 98 14.75 -19.12 25.64
C LEU A 98 16.15 -18.51 25.52
N LYS A 99 16.34 -17.33 26.13
CA LYS A 99 17.63 -16.62 26.20
C LYS A 99 17.72 -15.80 27.47
N ALA A 100 18.95 -15.67 27.98
CA ALA A 100 19.33 -14.76 29.04
C ALA A 100 20.61 -14.05 28.58
N VAL A 101 20.49 -12.78 28.21
CA VAL A 101 21.57 -11.98 27.59
C VAL A 101 21.58 -10.55 28.12
N ASP A 102 22.63 -9.80 27.83
CA ASP A 102 22.76 -8.38 28.25
C ASP A 102 22.21 -7.37 27.23
N SER A 103 21.72 -7.85 26.10
CA SER A 103 21.16 -7.09 24.97
C SER A 103 19.64 -7.24 24.88
N TYR A 104 18.95 -6.26 24.29
CA TYR A 104 17.50 -6.37 24.09
C TYR A 104 17.14 -7.41 23.03
N ILE A 105 16.01 -8.09 23.27
CA ILE A 105 15.49 -9.13 22.38
C ILE A 105 14.02 -8.83 22.04
N TRP A 106 13.69 -8.88 20.76
CA TRP A 106 12.33 -8.84 20.24
C TRP A 106 11.88 -10.21 19.78
N VAL A 107 10.58 -10.51 19.95
CA VAL A 107 10.00 -11.82 19.66
C VAL A 107 8.75 -11.69 18.80
N GLN A 108 8.61 -12.59 17.81
CA GLN A 108 7.44 -12.61 16.92
C GLN A 108 7.08 -14.03 16.49
N PHE A 109 5.86 -14.49 16.78
CA PHE A 109 5.37 -15.77 16.28
C PHE A 109 5.04 -15.70 14.79
N LEU A 110 5.33 -16.79 14.09
CA LEU A 110 4.89 -17.01 12.72
C LEU A 110 3.51 -17.69 12.72
N TYR A 111 2.61 -17.21 11.88
CA TYR A 111 1.24 -17.68 11.77
C TYR A 111 1.07 -18.56 10.52
N PRO A 112 0.39 -19.72 10.61
CA PRO A 112 0.06 -20.49 9.42
C PRO A 112 -0.85 -19.69 8.47
N HIS A 113 -0.84 -20.04 7.19
CA HIS A 113 -1.76 -19.43 6.22
C HIS A 113 -3.19 -19.99 6.32
N VAL A 114 -3.36 -21.20 6.87
CA VAL A 114 -4.66 -21.84 7.04
C VAL A 114 -4.88 -22.10 8.54
N GLU A 115 -5.85 -21.41 9.14
CA GLU A 115 -6.24 -21.53 10.55
C GLU A 115 -6.95 -22.87 10.89
N SER A 116 -7.06 -23.80 9.92
CA SER A 116 -7.98 -24.96 10.03
C SER A 116 -7.38 -26.22 10.64
N ARG A 117 -6.07 -26.26 10.94
CA ARG A 117 -5.47 -27.41 11.62
C ARG A 117 -4.56 -26.93 12.73
N PRO A 118 -4.71 -27.49 13.94
CA PRO A 118 -3.77 -27.18 14.99
C PRO A 118 -2.39 -27.72 14.61
N LEU A 119 -1.38 -26.87 14.70
CA LEU A 119 -0.03 -27.24 14.30
C LEU A 119 0.66 -27.94 15.46
N ALA A 120 1.28 -29.09 15.17
CA ALA A 120 2.19 -29.74 16.11
C ALA A 120 3.48 -28.93 16.34
N GLU A 121 3.74 -27.92 15.50
CA GLU A 121 4.95 -27.12 15.54
C GLU A 121 4.64 -25.63 15.31
N ASN A 122 5.04 -24.80 16.26
CA ASN A 122 4.99 -23.35 16.19
C ASN A 122 6.40 -22.83 15.91
N HIS A 123 6.47 -21.70 15.20
CA HIS A 123 7.75 -21.05 14.90
C HIS A 123 7.80 -19.66 15.50
N LEU A 124 8.92 -19.33 16.14
CA LEU A 124 9.13 -18.06 16.82
C LEU A 124 10.40 -17.39 16.27
N LEU A 125 10.28 -16.15 15.82
CA LEU A 125 11.42 -15.30 15.50
C LEU A 125 11.93 -14.60 16.75
N LEU A 126 13.24 -14.61 16.92
CA LEU A 126 13.97 -13.89 17.96
C LEU A 126 14.96 -12.95 17.27
N ILE A 127 14.81 -11.66 17.53
CA ILE A 127 15.62 -10.59 16.95
C ILE A 127 16.43 -9.97 18.08
N SER A 128 17.75 -9.89 17.93
CA SER A 128 18.65 -9.35 18.95
C SER A 128 19.16 -7.97 18.55
N GLU A 129 19.35 -7.11 19.56
CA GLU A 129 20.07 -5.84 19.45
C GLU A 129 21.52 -6.04 18.98
N GLU A 130 22.08 -7.24 19.20
CA GLU A 130 23.37 -7.69 18.65
C GLU A 130 23.32 -8.02 17.14
N LYS A 131 22.32 -7.49 16.41
CA LYS A 131 22.23 -7.49 14.95
C LYS A 131 22.04 -8.88 14.32
N TYR A 132 21.26 -9.75 14.95
CA TYR A 132 20.94 -11.07 14.40
C TYR A 132 19.48 -11.48 14.58
N THR A 133 19.00 -12.41 13.74
CA THR A 133 17.65 -13.01 13.81
C THR A 133 17.72 -14.53 13.78
N GLU A 134 17.07 -15.17 14.76
CA GLU A 134 16.99 -16.63 14.99
C GLU A 134 15.54 -17.07 14.78
N LYS A 135 15.32 -18.25 14.19
CA LYS A 135 14.00 -18.91 14.18
C LYS A 135 14.06 -20.12 15.10
N PHE A 136 13.16 -20.18 16.08
CA PHE A 136 12.98 -21.30 16.99
C PHE A 136 11.85 -22.20 16.51
N HIS A 137 12.06 -23.50 16.69
CA HIS A 137 11.10 -24.57 16.42
C HIS A 137 10.51 -25.06 17.74
N ILE A 138 9.20 -24.89 17.91
CA ILE A 138 8.49 -25.17 19.16
C ILE A 138 7.47 -26.27 18.92
N GLN A 139 7.82 -27.49 19.33
CA GLN A 139 6.91 -28.63 19.24
C GLN A 139 5.92 -28.62 20.40
N VAL A 140 4.64 -28.80 20.08
CA VAL A 140 3.55 -28.86 21.05
C VAL A 140 2.79 -30.18 20.91
N ILE A 141 2.33 -30.71 22.04
CA ILE A 141 1.50 -31.92 22.12
C ILE A 141 0.13 -31.51 22.63
N LYS A 142 -0.92 -32.12 22.06
CA LYS A 142 -2.27 -32.02 22.60
C LYS A 142 -2.53 -33.13 23.60
N GLU A 143 -2.84 -32.74 24.83
CA GLU A 143 -3.33 -33.65 25.86
C GLU A 143 -4.87 -33.61 25.94
N ASP A 144 -5.45 -34.54 26.69
CA ASP A 144 -6.90 -34.66 26.86
C ASP A 144 -7.54 -33.32 27.30
N GLY A 145 -8.62 -32.93 26.63
CA GLY A 145 -9.38 -31.72 26.95
C GLY A 145 -8.87 -30.41 26.33
N ASN A 146 -8.34 -30.44 25.09
CA ASN A 146 -7.81 -29.28 24.34
C ASN A 146 -6.58 -28.59 24.98
N ARG A 147 -5.89 -29.25 25.91
CA ARG A 147 -4.67 -28.72 26.53
C ARG A 147 -3.50 -28.83 25.56
N VAL A 148 -2.74 -27.76 25.39
CA VAL A 148 -1.55 -27.73 24.53
C VAL A 148 -0.34 -27.51 25.41
N VAL A 149 0.55 -28.51 25.46
CA VAL A 149 1.78 -28.49 26.28
C VAL A 149 3.01 -28.53 25.39
N LEU A 150 4.10 -27.91 25.83
CA LEU A 150 5.39 -28.02 25.16
C LEU A 150 5.88 -29.45 25.25
N LYS A 151 6.34 -29.98 24.11
CA LYS A 151 7.03 -31.26 24.10
C LYS A 151 8.37 -31.09 24.82
N ASP A 152 8.60 -31.90 25.85
CA ASP A 152 9.81 -31.80 26.67
C ASP A 152 11.05 -32.21 25.86
N SER A 153 11.71 -31.22 25.27
CA SER A 153 13.04 -31.34 24.67
C SER A 153 13.96 -30.36 25.39
N GLY A 154 15.00 -30.86 26.05
CA GLY A 154 15.93 -30.05 26.86
C GLY A 154 16.48 -28.82 26.14
N HIS A 155 16.59 -28.85 24.80
CA HIS A 155 16.88 -27.70 23.96
C HIS A 155 15.83 -27.57 22.84
N LEU A 156 15.42 -26.34 22.51
CA LEU A 156 14.56 -26.06 21.35
C LEU A 156 15.43 -25.89 20.09
N PRO A 157 15.15 -26.59 18.98
CA PRO A 157 15.92 -26.40 17.75
C PRO A 157 15.82 -24.94 17.28
N ARG A 158 16.93 -24.40 16.78
CA ARG A 158 17.00 -23.05 16.27
C ARG A 158 17.88 -22.97 15.03
N GLU A 159 17.58 -22.04 14.16
CA GLU A 159 18.32 -21.75 12.94
C GLU A 159 18.59 -20.25 12.81
N ARG A 160 19.69 -19.90 12.16
CA ARG A 160 20.06 -18.51 11.88
C ARG A 160 19.36 -18.03 10.61
N VAL A 161 18.68 -16.89 10.69
CA VAL A 161 17.94 -16.28 9.57
C VAL A 161 18.74 -15.14 8.93
N ALA A 162 19.25 -14.22 9.75
CA ALA A 162 19.99 -13.03 9.30
C ALA A 162 20.98 -12.58 10.38
N GLU A 163 22.09 -11.96 9.97
CA GLU A 163 23.19 -11.46 10.82
C GLU A 163 23.73 -10.13 10.26
N ASP A 164 24.46 -9.40 11.09
CA ASP A 164 25.21 -8.18 10.77
C ASP A 164 24.40 -7.08 10.07
N PHE A 165 23.11 -7.00 10.38
CA PHE A 165 22.24 -5.98 9.82
C PHE A 165 22.20 -4.71 10.69
N VAL A 166 22.10 -3.56 10.03
CA VAL A 166 22.01 -2.25 10.68
C VAL A 166 20.57 -1.75 10.80
N TRP A 167 19.66 -2.32 10.02
CA TRP A 167 18.24 -1.98 10.03
C TRP A 167 17.41 -3.22 9.68
N ALA A 168 16.24 -3.36 10.30
CA ALA A 168 15.25 -4.35 9.88
C ALA A 168 13.80 -3.85 10.04
N GLN A 169 12.92 -4.30 9.15
CA GLN A 169 11.48 -4.11 9.23
C GLN A 169 10.76 -5.44 9.09
N TRP A 170 9.77 -5.62 9.94
CA TRP A 170 8.87 -6.77 9.86
C TRP A 170 7.53 -6.41 9.22
N ASP A 171 7.10 -7.23 8.27
CA ASP A 171 5.75 -7.20 7.72
C ASP A 171 4.92 -8.34 8.32
N MET A 172 4.03 -7.99 9.26
CA MET A 172 3.14 -8.92 9.95
C MET A 172 2.18 -9.66 9.01
N SER A 173 1.63 -8.95 8.03
CA SER A 173 0.53 -9.46 7.20
C SER A 173 1.03 -10.57 6.28
N GLU A 174 2.15 -10.30 5.62
CA GLU A 174 2.77 -11.18 4.64
C GLU A 174 3.91 -12.04 5.21
N GLN A 175 4.27 -11.83 6.49
CA GLN A 175 5.39 -12.49 7.18
C GLN A 175 6.69 -12.42 6.40
N ARG A 176 7.14 -11.18 6.18
CA ARG A 176 8.38 -10.86 5.47
C ARG A 176 9.31 -10.08 6.39
N LEU A 177 10.58 -10.47 6.40
CA LEU A 177 11.65 -9.74 7.05
C LEU A 177 12.44 -8.96 6.00
N TYR A 178 12.38 -7.64 6.07
CA TYR A 178 13.26 -6.76 5.32
C TYR A 178 14.43 -6.36 6.21
N TYR A 179 15.66 -6.41 5.71
CA TYR A 179 16.81 -5.95 6.48
C TYR A 179 17.90 -5.38 5.59
N VAL A 180 18.73 -4.51 6.14
CA VAL A 180 19.86 -3.90 5.44
C VAL A 180 21.16 -4.32 6.11
N ASP A 181 22.06 -4.91 5.32
CA ASP A 181 23.45 -5.14 5.71
C ASP A 181 24.40 -4.16 5.01
N LEU A 182 25.58 -3.94 5.61
CA LEU A 182 26.63 -3.07 5.09
C LEU A 182 27.72 -3.92 4.45
N LYS A 183 27.78 -3.94 3.11
CA LYS A 183 28.83 -4.64 2.36
C LYS A 183 29.78 -3.62 1.73
N ILE A 184 31.04 -3.59 2.14
CA ILE A 184 32.14 -2.82 1.51
C ILE A 184 31.65 -1.42 1.08
N SER A 185 31.13 -0.63 2.04
CA SER A 185 30.58 0.72 1.87
C SER A 185 29.25 0.88 1.09
N ARG A 186 28.52 -0.20 0.82
CA ARG A 186 27.17 -0.16 0.22
C ARG A 186 26.11 -0.73 1.16
N SER A 187 24.97 -0.05 1.23
CA SER A 187 23.78 -0.53 1.93
C SER A 187 23.02 -1.49 1.00
N VAL A 188 22.83 -2.74 1.41
CA VAL A 188 22.10 -3.74 0.61
C VAL A 188 20.83 -4.16 1.33
N LEU A 189 19.68 -3.84 0.73
CA LEU A 189 18.38 -4.31 1.20
C LEU A 189 18.16 -5.76 0.79
N LYS A 190 17.72 -6.56 1.75
CA LYS A 190 17.38 -7.96 1.58
C LYS A 190 15.97 -8.22 2.07
N CYS A 191 15.29 -9.18 1.46
CA CYS A 191 13.98 -9.64 1.91
C CYS A 191 13.94 -11.15 2.06
N ILE A 192 13.53 -11.61 3.24
CA ILE A 192 13.25 -13.01 3.54
C ILE A 192 11.74 -13.20 3.62
N GLN A 193 11.21 -14.15 2.86
CA GLN A 193 9.82 -14.58 2.95
C GLN A 193 9.74 -15.84 3.81
N PHE A 194 8.87 -15.82 4.82
CA PHE A 194 8.50 -17.01 5.58
C PHE A 194 7.28 -17.68 4.94
N SER A 195 7.40 -18.99 4.70
CA SER A 195 6.37 -19.84 4.12
C SER A 195 5.52 -20.49 5.21
N ALA A 196 4.29 -20.89 4.85
CA ALA A 196 3.37 -21.53 5.77
C ALA A 196 3.85 -22.90 6.30
N ASP A 197 4.79 -23.55 5.61
CA ASP A 197 5.43 -24.80 6.02
C ASP A 197 6.60 -24.58 7.00
N GLY A 198 6.81 -23.34 7.47
CA GLY A 198 7.89 -22.99 8.38
C GLY A 198 9.23 -22.76 7.71
N LYS A 199 9.35 -22.95 6.39
CA LYS A 199 10.59 -22.63 5.65
C LYS A 199 10.69 -21.14 5.38
N PHE A 200 11.91 -20.67 5.13
CA PHE A 200 12.15 -19.29 4.71
C PHE A 200 13.10 -19.26 3.53
N ASN A 201 12.93 -18.28 2.65
CA ASN A 201 13.80 -18.07 1.49
C ASN A 201 14.20 -16.60 1.40
N LEU A 202 15.47 -16.34 1.09
CA LEU A 202 15.91 -15.03 0.63
C LEU A 202 15.30 -14.79 -0.76
N MET A 203 14.47 -13.76 -0.90
CA MET A 203 13.72 -13.48 -2.11
C MET A 203 14.49 -12.56 -3.07
N PHE A 204 15.10 -11.50 -2.54
CA PHE A 204 15.90 -10.58 -3.34
C PHE A 204 17.01 -9.88 -2.53
N GLU A 205 17.97 -9.32 -3.27
CA GLU A 205 18.94 -8.34 -2.79
C GLU A 205 18.87 -7.08 -3.68
N ALA A 206 18.88 -5.89 -3.11
CA ALA A 206 18.83 -4.63 -3.84
C ALA A 206 19.82 -3.62 -3.24
N SER A 207 20.59 -2.94 -4.09
CA SER A 207 21.49 -1.88 -3.63
C SER A 207 20.67 -0.64 -3.28
N LEU A 208 20.91 -0.07 -2.11
CA LEU A 208 20.40 1.24 -1.71
C LEU A 208 21.57 2.22 -1.72
N ASP A 209 21.47 3.26 -2.54
CA ASP A 209 22.45 4.35 -2.53
C ASP A 209 22.14 5.34 -1.40
N ILE A 210 22.23 4.83 -0.16
CA ILE A 210 22.02 5.59 1.07
C ILE A 210 23.17 5.31 2.03
N THR A 211 23.56 6.35 2.77
CA THR A 211 24.59 6.27 3.80
C THR A 211 23.96 5.92 5.14
N LEU A 212 24.02 4.63 5.50
CA LEU A 212 23.69 4.18 6.85
C LEU A 212 24.95 4.08 7.71
N SER A 213 24.90 4.66 8.92
CA SER A 213 25.97 4.52 9.91
C SER A 213 25.76 3.25 10.74
N ASP A 214 26.83 2.51 11.00
CA ASP A 214 26.80 1.28 11.82
C ASP A 214 26.45 1.52 13.31
N SER A 215 26.42 2.79 13.72
CA SER A 215 26.17 3.23 15.11
C SER A 215 24.69 3.34 15.50
N GLY A 216 23.75 3.12 14.56
CA GLY A 216 22.32 3.26 14.82
C GLY A 216 21.50 2.07 14.34
N PHE A 217 21.54 0.97 15.09
CA PHE A 217 20.62 -0.17 14.90
C PHE A 217 19.17 0.30 15.03
N LYS A 218 18.32 0.00 14.05
CA LYS A 218 16.89 0.36 14.07
C LYS A 218 16.00 -0.79 13.63
N LEU A 219 14.97 -1.04 14.43
CA LEU A 219 13.91 -2.00 14.13
C LEU A 219 12.60 -1.26 13.83
N VAL A 220 11.85 -1.75 12.85
CA VAL A 220 10.56 -1.20 12.44
C VAL A 220 9.52 -2.31 12.50
N ASN A 221 8.39 -2.07 13.16
CA ASN A 221 7.27 -3.02 13.33
C ASN A 221 7.62 -4.33 14.09
N PHE A 222 8.55 -4.27 15.04
CA PHE A 222 8.83 -5.39 15.98
C PHE A 222 8.19 -5.19 17.37
N GLY A 223 7.28 -4.23 17.47
CA GLY A 223 6.60 -3.80 18.69
C GLY A 223 6.43 -2.29 18.74
N CYS A 224 5.88 -1.80 19.86
CA CYS A 224 5.80 -0.37 20.14
C CYS A 224 6.90 0.04 21.12
N ASP A 225 7.81 0.90 20.65
CA ASP A 225 8.87 1.52 21.44
C ASP A 225 8.32 2.25 22.68
N ASP A 226 9.15 2.43 23.70
CA ASP A 226 8.69 3.07 24.93
C ASP A 226 8.68 4.61 24.79
N LEU A 227 7.74 5.27 25.47
CA LEU A 227 7.63 6.73 25.46
C LEU A 227 8.91 7.43 26.00
N GLN A 228 9.72 6.75 26.81
CA GLN A 228 10.98 7.28 27.34
C GLN A 228 12.13 7.32 26.31
N ASP A 229 12.02 6.57 25.20
CA ASP A 229 12.99 6.61 24.09
C ASP A 229 12.80 7.86 23.20
N GLN A 230 11.81 8.72 23.50
CA GLN A 230 11.57 10.02 22.84
C GLN A 230 12.82 10.88 22.64
N LYS A 231 13.76 10.90 23.61
CA LYS A 231 14.99 11.71 23.51
C LYS A 231 16.06 11.12 22.58
N ASN A 232 15.95 9.84 22.23
CA ASN A 232 16.90 9.15 21.35
C ASN A 232 16.34 8.92 19.94
N LEU A 233 15.02 8.79 19.77
CA LEU A 233 14.37 8.57 18.47
C LEU A 233 14.61 9.71 17.47
N SER A 234 14.66 10.97 17.93
CA SER A 234 14.98 12.14 17.11
C SER A 234 16.40 12.15 16.52
N LYS A 235 17.21 11.11 16.80
CA LYS A 235 18.57 10.94 16.28
C LYS A 235 18.64 9.93 15.13
N HIS A 236 17.54 9.30 14.71
CA HIS A 236 17.58 8.20 13.74
C HIS A 236 16.90 8.57 12.42
N LEU A 237 17.52 8.17 11.31
CA LEU A 237 16.92 8.22 9.97
C LEU A 237 15.60 7.41 9.93
N THR A 238 14.67 7.81 9.06
CA THR A 238 13.42 7.07 8.83
C THR A 238 13.56 6.28 7.54
N LEU A 239 13.43 4.96 7.64
CA LEU A 239 13.45 4.04 6.49
C LEU A 239 12.25 3.09 6.63
N CYS A 240 11.44 2.99 5.58
CA CYS A 240 10.26 2.12 5.53
C CYS A 240 10.16 1.42 4.17
N VAL A 241 9.81 0.14 4.17
CA VAL A 241 9.54 -0.64 2.95
C VAL A 241 8.03 -0.83 2.82
N PHE A 242 7.48 -0.50 1.65
CA PHE A 242 6.06 -0.71 1.33
C PHE A 242 5.92 -1.63 0.13
N THR A 243 4.98 -2.55 0.25
CA THR A 243 4.57 -3.45 -0.82
C THR A 243 3.05 -3.47 -0.93
N ASN A 244 2.54 -3.76 -2.12
CA ASN A 244 1.11 -3.90 -2.34
C ASN A 244 0.81 -5.12 -3.22
N HIS A 245 -0.47 -5.44 -3.35
CA HIS A 245 -0.94 -6.60 -4.12
C HIS A 245 -0.75 -6.45 -5.65
N THR A 246 -0.39 -5.29 -6.17
CA THR A 246 -0.11 -5.05 -7.60
C THR A 246 1.34 -5.38 -7.98
N GLY A 247 2.17 -5.75 -7.00
CA GLY A 247 3.59 -6.04 -7.24
C GLY A 247 4.47 -4.79 -7.19
N THR A 248 4.01 -3.73 -6.52
CA THR A 248 4.83 -2.56 -6.20
C THR A 248 5.77 -2.89 -5.05
N LEU A 249 7.03 -2.48 -5.20
CA LEU A 249 8.03 -2.41 -4.14
C LEU A 249 8.57 -0.99 -4.08
N CYS A 250 8.37 -0.33 -2.94
CA CYS A 250 8.86 1.01 -2.66
C CYS A 250 9.65 1.05 -1.35
N VAL A 251 10.73 1.82 -1.33
CA VAL A 251 11.49 2.10 -0.11
C VAL A 251 11.52 3.60 0.11
N CYS A 252 11.00 4.04 1.24
CA CYS A 252 10.95 5.45 1.62
C CYS A 252 12.04 5.72 2.64
N TYR A 253 12.87 6.73 2.36
CA TYR A 253 14.02 7.11 3.16
C TYR A 253 13.98 8.61 3.45
N SER A 254 14.18 8.99 4.70
CA SER A 254 14.41 10.37 5.10
C SER A 254 15.71 10.43 5.90
N PRO A 255 16.74 11.16 5.39
CA PRO A 255 17.96 11.42 6.14
C PRO A 255 17.69 12.31 7.35
N LYS A 256 18.68 12.46 8.23
CA LYS A 256 18.57 13.38 9.36
C LYS A 256 18.44 14.82 8.87
N PHE A 257 17.66 15.63 9.58
CA PHE A 257 17.45 17.04 9.26
C PHE A 257 18.66 17.87 9.66
N ASP A 258 19.44 18.30 8.67
CA ASP A 258 20.59 19.19 8.89
C ASP A 258 20.19 20.68 8.98
N SER A 259 19.02 21.08 8.46
CA SER A 259 18.57 22.47 8.44
C SER A 259 17.05 22.62 8.62
N TRP A 260 16.62 23.71 9.26
CA TRP A 260 15.20 23.99 9.58
C TRP A 260 14.37 24.49 8.38
N GLY A 261 15.01 24.91 7.29
CA GLY A 261 14.31 25.54 6.16
C GLY A 261 13.87 24.57 5.05
N LYS A 262 14.36 23.32 5.06
CA LYS A 262 14.09 22.35 3.99
C LYS A 262 13.98 20.93 4.53
N ILE A 263 13.08 20.18 3.91
CA ILE A 263 12.87 18.76 4.18
C ILE A 263 13.17 17.99 2.93
N THR A 264 14.03 16.98 3.06
CA THR A 264 14.39 16.09 1.96
C THR A 264 14.05 14.66 2.31
N TYR A 265 13.43 13.95 1.37
CA TYR A 265 13.21 12.51 1.47
C TYR A 265 13.27 11.88 0.08
N THR A 266 13.63 10.60 0.02
CA THR A 266 13.80 9.82 -1.20
C THR A 266 12.88 8.62 -1.19
N VAL A 267 12.24 8.34 -2.33
CA VAL A 267 11.45 7.13 -2.55
C VAL A 267 12.07 6.33 -3.69
N PHE A 268 12.51 5.12 -3.40
CA PHE A 268 13.01 4.16 -4.37
C PHE A 268 11.85 3.35 -4.95
N TYR A 269 11.53 3.53 -6.23
CA TYR A 269 10.49 2.78 -6.95
C TYR A 269 11.13 1.60 -7.68
N PHE A 270 11.54 0.56 -6.95
CA PHE A 270 12.24 -0.59 -7.54
C PHE A 270 11.48 -1.26 -8.69
N HIS A 271 10.16 -1.29 -8.60
CA HIS A 271 9.29 -1.83 -9.64
C HIS A 271 9.20 -0.96 -10.91
N LYS A 272 9.77 0.26 -10.90
CA LYS A 272 9.91 1.16 -12.05
C LYS A 272 11.38 1.43 -12.44
N GLY A 273 12.34 1.06 -11.59
CA GLY A 273 13.78 1.20 -11.87
C GLY A 273 14.35 2.60 -11.66
N HIS A 274 13.67 3.46 -10.92
CA HIS A 274 14.17 4.79 -10.55
C HIS A 274 13.90 5.11 -9.07
N SER A 275 14.60 6.12 -8.57
CA SER A 275 14.32 6.79 -7.31
C SER A 275 13.88 8.23 -7.57
N LYS A 276 13.11 8.79 -6.65
CA LYS A 276 12.76 10.21 -6.64
C LYS A 276 13.10 10.83 -5.30
N THR A 277 13.93 11.87 -5.34
CA THR A 277 14.28 12.69 -4.18
C THR A 277 13.46 13.98 -4.22
N PHE A 278 12.66 14.18 -3.19
CA PHE A 278 11.80 15.35 -3.02
C PHE A 278 12.44 16.27 -1.99
N THR A 279 12.49 17.57 -2.29
CA THR A 279 12.86 18.59 -1.32
C THR A 279 11.76 19.65 -1.24
N ALA A 280 11.20 19.82 -0.05
CA ALA A 280 10.19 20.83 0.23
C ALA A 280 10.76 21.94 1.11
N ALA A 281 10.40 23.19 0.83
CA ALA A 281 10.74 24.30 1.71
C ALA A 281 9.75 24.35 2.89
N LEU A 282 10.27 24.33 4.12
CA LEU A 282 9.48 24.66 5.30
C LEU A 282 9.50 26.19 5.43
N GLY A 283 8.32 26.81 5.55
CA GLY A 283 8.23 28.25 5.88
C GLY A 283 8.93 28.58 7.20
N SER A 284 8.98 29.85 7.60
CA SER A 284 9.52 30.22 8.92
C SER A 284 8.60 29.68 10.02
N VAL A 285 8.93 28.54 10.61
CA VAL A 285 8.12 27.93 11.69
C VAL A 285 8.90 27.88 13.00
N ASP A 286 8.23 28.28 14.07
CA ASP A 286 8.73 28.29 15.44
C ASP A 286 9.06 26.88 15.98
N SER A 287 10.08 26.86 16.83
CA SER A 287 11.04 25.77 17.01
C SER A 287 10.68 24.65 17.99
N HIS A 288 9.41 24.27 18.15
CA HIS A 288 9.00 23.36 19.24
C HIS A 288 8.32 22.03 18.87
N VAL A 289 8.14 21.69 17.59
CA VAL A 289 7.49 20.44 17.17
C VAL A 289 8.50 19.36 16.77
N THR A 290 8.17 18.10 17.06
CA THR A 290 8.94 16.89 16.73
C THR A 290 9.33 16.84 15.25
N LYS A 291 10.62 16.59 14.99
CA LYS A 291 11.24 16.66 13.66
C LYS A 291 11.10 15.38 12.82
N ASP A 292 10.30 14.41 13.24
CA ASP A 292 10.33 13.09 12.59
C ASP A 292 9.25 12.97 11.51
N LEU A 293 9.72 12.91 10.27
CA LEU A 293 8.90 12.64 9.11
C LEU A 293 8.43 11.19 9.16
N THR A 294 7.13 11.00 8.96
CA THR A 294 6.50 9.69 9.00
C THR A 294 5.97 9.31 7.64
N PHE A 295 6.16 8.04 7.28
CA PHE A 295 5.60 7.43 6.09
C PHE A 295 4.46 6.49 6.49
N LEU A 296 3.28 6.63 5.89
CA LEU A 296 2.12 5.76 6.10
C LEU A 296 1.74 5.04 4.82
N ASN A 297 1.43 3.75 4.93
CA ASN A 297 0.92 2.96 3.81
C ASN A 297 -0.60 3.13 3.67
N LEU A 298 -1.05 3.60 2.51
CA LEU A 298 -2.45 3.78 2.12
C LEU A 298 -2.73 3.04 0.80
N ASP A 299 -2.21 1.82 0.68
CA ASP A 299 -2.35 0.88 -0.44
C ASP A 299 -1.69 1.34 -1.76
N TYR A 300 -2.39 2.17 -2.54
CA TYR A 300 -1.86 2.76 -3.79
C TYR A 300 -1.11 4.05 -3.56
N TYR A 301 -1.15 4.56 -2.32
CA TYR A 301 -0.52 5.78 -1.92
C TYR A 301 0.40 5.58 -0.71
N VAL A 302 1.44 6.38 -0.66
CA VAL A 302 2.23 6.58 0.56
C VAL A 302 2.03 8.02 1.01
N ALA A 303 1.51 8.19 2.22
CA ALA A 303 1.45 9.51 2.84
C ALA A 303 2.77 9.80 3.54
N VAL A 304 3.39 10.92 3.16
CA VAL A 304 4.56 11.51 3.80
C VAL A 304 4.07 12.72 4.57
N TYR A 305 4.12 12.67 5.90
CA TYR A 305 3.58 13.75 6.70
C TYR A 305 4.57 14.16 7.80
N LEU A 306 4.62 15.47 8.02
CA LEU A 306 5.22 16.07 9.21
C LEU A 306 4.11 16.87 9.91
N PRO A 307 3.75 16.51 11.16
CA PRO A 307 2.64 17.12 11.88
C PRO A 307 2.65 18.65 11.82
N GLY A 308 1.58 19.26 11.30
CA GLY A 308 1.39 20.71 11.23
C GLY A 308 2.28 21.48 10.24
N HIS A 309 3.06 20.80 9.38
CA HIS A 309 4.01 21.49 8.50
C HIS A 309 3.81 21.15 7.02
N PHE A 310 3.68 19.87 6.67
CA PHE A 310 3.45 19.46 5.29
C PHE A 310 2.85 18.05 5.22
N PHE A 311 2.20 17.78 4.10
CA PHE A 311 1.59 16.49 3.78
C PHE A 311 1.70 16.21 2.28
N HIS A 312 2.41 15.17 1.91
CA HIS A 312 2.48 14.67 0.53
C HIS A 312 1.82 13.30 0.44
N LEU A 313 0.90 13.13 -0.49
CA LEU A 313 0.26 11.86 -0.79
C LEU A 313 0.78 11.35 -2.13
N LEU A 314 1.76 10.46 -2.08
CA LEU A 314 2.49 9.99 -3.25
C LEU A 314 1.78 8.81 -3.89
N ASN A 315 1.44 8.93 -5.17
CA ASN A 315 0.92 7.82 -5.96
C ASN A 315 2.07 6.86 -6.30
N ILE A 316 2.10 5.71 -5.64
CA ILE A 316 3.17 4.72 -5.85
C ILE A 316 2.91 3.77 -7.02
N GLN A 317 1.70 3.81 -7.61
CA GLN A 317 1.35 3.02 -8.79
C GLN A 317 1.81 3.70 -10.08
N HIS A 318 1.65 5.03 -10.16
CA HIS A 318 2.00 5.85 -11.31
C HIS A 318 2.98 6.97 -10.92
N PRO A 319 4.18 6.62 -10.40
CA PRO A 319 5.12 7.62 -9.89
C PRO A 319 5.69 8.52 -10.99
N ASP A 320 5.59 8.14 -12.27
CA ASP A 320 6.06 8.94 -13.40
C ASP A 320 5.25 10.22 -13.60
N LEU A 321 3.94 10.18 -13.34
CA LEU A 321 3.05 11.34 -13.38
C LEU A 321 2.97 11.98 -11.99
N ILE A 322 3.88 12.93 -11.74
CA ILE A 322 3.97 13.63 -10.46
C ILE A 322 2.67 14.36 -10.09
N CYS A 323 1.90 14.79 -11.07
CA CYS A 323 0.60 15.44 -10.90
C CYS A 323 -0.49 14.52 -10.33
N HIS A 324 -0.24 13.21 -10.25
CA HIS A 324 -1.13 12.27 -9.57
C HIS A 324 -0.85 12.18 -8.06
N SER A 325 0.21 12.84 -7.59
CA SER A 325 0.55 12.93 -6.18
C SER A 325 0.11 14.30 -5.64
N LEU A 326 -0.52 14.30 -4.46
CA LEU A 326 -0.99 15.53 -3.83
C LEU A 326 0.11 16.09 -2.93
N PHE A 327 0.35 17.39 -3.01
CA PHE A 327 1.43 18.05 -2.31
C PHE A 327 0.89 19.27 -1.56
N LEU A 328 0.76 19.16 -0.24
CA LEU A 328 0.26 20.22 0.62
C LEU A 328 1.40 20.73 1.52
N THR A 329 1.67 22.03 1.44
CA THR A 329 2.64 22.71 2.30
C THR A 329 1.92 23.59 3.32
N GLY A 330 2.61 23.98 4.41
CA GLY A 330 2.03 24.50 5.66
C GLY A 330 1.18 25.79 5.62
N ASN A 331 0.89 26.34 4.44
CA ASN A 331 -0.10 27.41 4.28
C ASN A 331 -1.50 26.89 3.93
N ASN A 332 -1.68 25.57 3.80
CA ASN A 332 -2.98 24.97 3.47
C ASN A 332 -3.78 24.65 4.74
N GLU A 333 -5.03 25.15 4.83
CA GLU A 333 -5.98 24.87 5.93
C GLU A 333 -6.17 23.37 6.21
N VAL A 334 -5.93 22.52 5.20
CA VAL A 334 -6.00 21.06 5.31
C VAL A 334 -4.88 20.47 6.17
N VAL A 335 -3.70 21.09 6.19
CA VAL A 335 -2.56 20.63 7.01
C VAL A 335 -2.87 20.82 8.50
N ASP A 336 -3.62 21.86 8.85
CA ASP A 336 -4.08 22.11 10.22
C ASP A 336 -5.15 21.11 10.69
N MET A 337 -5.86 20.45 9.76
CA MET A 337 -6.82 19.40 10.09
C MET A 337 -6.16 18.04 10.36
N LEU A 338 -4.86 17.87 10.03
CA LEU A 338 -4.14 16.63 10.27
C LEU A 338 -3.70 16.50 11.73
N PRO A 339 -3.52 15.28 12.24
CA PRO A 339 -3.01 15.08 13.59
C PRO A 339 -1.68 15.83 13.81
N HIS A 340 -1.65 16.67 14.84
CA HIS A 340 -0.43 17.37 15.26
C HIS A 340 0.51 16.48 16.10
N SER A 341 0.05 15.28 16.48
CA SER A 341 0.86 14.29 17.19
C SER A 341 1.72 13.46 16.22
N PRO A 342 2.94 13.05 16.63
CA PRO A 342 3.70 12.08 15.88
C PRO A 342 2.97 10.74 15.92
N LEU A 343 2.84 10.12 14.75
CA LEU A 343 2.20 8.82 14.61
C LEU A 343 3.23 7.77 14.19
N GLN A 344 3.10 6.55 14.71
CA GLN A 344 3.86 5.40 14.26
C GLN A 344 3.07 4.67 13.17
N SER A 345 3.67 4.46 12.00
CA SER A 345 3.14 3.49 11.04
C SER A 345 3.34 2.08 11.58
N LEU A 346 2.29 1.27 11.53
CA LEU A 346 2.33 -0.16 11.80
C LEU A 346 2.06 -0.92 10.49
N SER A 347 1.79 -2.23 10.56
CA SER A 347 1.49 -3.03 9.37
C SER A 347 0.21 -2.53 8.67
N GLY A 348 0.30 -2.34 7.35
CA GLY A 348 -0.79 -1.79 6.54
C GLY A 348 -1.14 -0.35 6.92
N SER A 349 -2.43 -0.06 6.96
CA SER A 349 -3.00 1.26 7.29
C SER A 349 -3.12 1.55 8.80
N LEU A 350 -2.56 0.70 9.67
CA LEU A 350 -2.66 0.88 11.12
C LEU A 350 -1.65 1.91 11.61
N VAL A 351 -2.11 2.78 12.51
CA VAL A 351 -1.34 3.93 12.97
C VAL A 351 -1.51 4.09 14.48
N LEU A 352 -0.41 4.14 15.21
CA LEU A 352 -0.42 4.42 16.65
C LEU A 352 -0.13 5.90 16.88
N ASP A 353 -1.04 6.60 17.55
CA ASP A 353 -0.77 7.93 18.06
C ASP A 353 -0.03 7.83 19.39
N TRP A 354 1.22 8.27 19.39
CA TRP A 354 2.11 8.16 20.55
C TRP A 354 1.60 8.91 21.77
N TYR A 355 1.02 10.10 21.59
CA TYR A 355 0.61 10.92 22.72
C TYR A 355 -0.67 10.42 23.37
N SER A 356 -1.63 9.96 22.57
CA SER A 356 -2.90 9.45 23.11
C SER A 356 -2.84 7.97 23.47
N GLY A 357 -1.85 7.23 22.97
CA GLY A 357 -1.77 5.77 23.08
C GLY A 357 -2.90 5.05 22.32
N LYS A 358 -3.58 5.76 21.39
CA LYS A 358 -4.71 5.22 20.63
C LYS A 358 -4.25 4.69 19.30
N LEU A 359 -4.80 3.53 18.92
CA LEU A 359 -4.62 2.94 17.62
C LEU A 359 -5.73 3.37 16.66
N TYR A 360 -5.35 3.82 15.48
CA TYR A 360 -6.24 4.22 14.40
C TYR A 360 -6.00 3.40 13.15
N ARG A 361 -6.99 3.39 12.27
CA ARG A 361 -6.84 2.93 10.89
C ARG A 361 -6.95 4.14 9.97
N ALA A 362 -5.84 4.47 9.30
CA ALA A 362 -5.80 5.57 8.36
C ALA A 362 -6.53 5.17 7.07
N VAL A 363 -7.45 6.02 6.61
CA VAL A 363 -8.18 5.85 5.35
C VAL A 363 -8.35 7.20 4.69
N LEU A 364 -8.35 7.21 3.36
CA LEU A 364 -8.66 8.40 2.58
C LEU A 364 -10.17 8.60 2.55
N ASN A 365 -10.64 9.74 3.07
CA ASN A 365 -12.06 10.04 3.17
C ASN A 365 -12.55 10.70 1.86
N GLN A 366 -13.41 9.99 1.14
CA GLN A 366 -13.97 10.45 -0.15
C GLN A 366 -14.72 11.79 -0.05
N SER A 367 -15.46 12.03 1.04
CA SER A 367 -16.24 13.28 1.17
C SER A 367 -15.33 14.49 1.34
N TYR A 368 -14.26 14.35 2.13
CA TYR A 368 -13.25 15.40 2.26
C TYR A 368 -12.46 15.61 0.98
N LEU A 369 -12.09 14.54 0.27
CA LEU A 369 -11.39 14.67 -1.01
C LEU A 369 -12.27 15.37 -2.07
N LEU A 370 -13.56 15.06 -2.14
CA LEU A 370 -14.50 15.77 -3.03
C LEU A 370 -14.60 17.25 -2.66
N GLN A 371 -14.77 17.56 -1.36
CA GLN A 371 -14.81 18.94 -0.90
C GLN A 371 -13.50 19.68 -1.24
N PHE A 372 -12.36 19.01 -1.09
CA PHE A 372 -11.07 19.59 -1.45
C PHE A 372 -10.95 19.82 -2.96
N LEU A 373 -11.35 18.85 -3.80
CA LEU A 373 -11.38 18.98 -5.26
C LEU A 373 -12.18 20.21 -5.71
N TRP A 374 -13.30 20.50 -5.05
CA TRP A 374 -14.14 21.65 -5.37
C TRP A 374 -13.53 23.00 -4.99
N ASN A 375 -12.67 23.01 -3.97
CA ASN A 375 -12.13 24.25 -3.40
C ASN A 375 -10.72 24.61 -3.91
N THR A 376 -9.93 23.60 -4.31
CA THR A 376 -8.57 23.84 -4.82
C THR A 376 -8.58 24.66 -6.10
N GLN A 377 -7.59 25.55 -6.23
CA GLN A 377 -7.38 26.36 -7.43
C GLN A 377 -6.33 25.77 -8.38
N LEU A 378 -5.38 24.98 -7.85
CA LEU A 378 -4.24 24.49 -8.62
C LEU A 378 -4.62 23.27 -9.46
N ASP A 379 -4.26 23.29 -10.74
CA ASP A 379 -4.54 22.18 -11.66
C ASP A 379 -3.86 20.87 -11.23
N CYS A 380 -2.64 20.93 -10.69
CA CYS A 380 -1.95 19.75 -10.18
C CYS A 380 -2.66 19.13 -8.96
N GLU A 381 -3.23 19.96 -8.07
CA GLU A 381 -4.01 19.49 -6.93
C GLU A 381 -5.34 18.89 -7.41
N LYS A 382 -6.04 19.53 -8.36
CA LYS A 382 -7.25 18.97 -8.99
C LYS A 382 -6.98 17.60 -9.61
N MET A 383 -5.89 17.48 -10.37
CA MET A 383 -5.45 16.23 -10.99
C MET A 383 -5.20 15.14 -9.92
N ALA A 384 -4.37 15.43 -8.92
CA ALA A 384 -4.03 14.49 -7.87
C ALA A 384 -5.26 14.00 -7.10
N VAL A 385 -6.16 14.92 -6.76
CA VAL A 385 -7.35 14.64 -5.95
C VAL A 385 -8.39 13.88 -6.77
N LEU A 386 -8.57 14.20 -8.05
CA LEU A 386 -9.43 13.44 -8.95
C LEU A 386 -9.02 11.96 -9.00
N HIS A 387 -7.73 11.68 -9.22
CA HIS A 387 -7.20 10.31 -9.22
C HIS A 387 -7.31 9.63 -7.85
N CYS A 388 -7.07 10.39 -6.78
CA CYS A 388 -7.22 9.90 -5.41
C CYS A 388 -8.68 9.50 -5.11
N VAL A 389 -9.64 10.33 -5.51
CA VAL A 389 -11.07 10.09 -5.35
C VAL A 389 -11.51 8.84 -6.11
N LEU A 390 -11.12 8.71 -7.38
CA LEU A 390 -11.49 7.58 -8.23
C LEU A 390 -10.88 6.24 -7.75
N SER A 391 -9.64 6.26 -7.27
CA SER A 391 -8.98 5.07 -6.74
C SER A 391 -9.52 4.61 -5.39
N CYS A 392 -10.06 5.52 -4.57
CA CYS A 392 -10.57 5.23 -3.22
C CYS A 392 -12.06 4.82 -3.19
N GLY A 393 -12.74 4.80 -4.34
CA GLY A 393 -14.20 4.61 -4.46
C GLY A 393 -14.71 3.25 -3.98
N ARG A 394 -15.62 3.24 -3.00
CA ARG A 394 -16.40 2.05 -2.58
C ARG A 394 -17.74 1.93 -3.32
N ASP A 395 -18.28 3.07 -3.74
CA ASP A 395 -19.46 3.20 -4.59
C ASP A 395 -19.08 4.11 -5.78
N PRO A 396 -18.60 3.53 -6.89
CA PRO A 396 -18.14 4.31 -8.03
C PRO A 396 -19.28 5.08 -8.71
N GLN A 397 -20.52 4.56 -8.73
CA GLN A 397 -21.63 5.17 -9.45
C GLN A 397 -22.09 6.48 -8.81
N PHE A 398 -22.29 6.49 -7.49
CA PHE A 398 -22.66 7.70 -6.77
C PHE A 398 -21.58 8.78 -6.86
N LEU A 399 -20.32 8.35 -6.81
CA LEU A 399 -19.17 9.24 -6.89
C LEU A 399 -19.05 9.90 -8.27
N GLU A 400 -19.19 9.10 -9.32
CA GLU A 400 -19.15 9.59 -10.70
C GLU A 400 -20.28 10.57 -10.98
N ALA A 401 -21.51 10.31 -10.50
CA ALA A 401 -22.62 11.26 -10.66
C ALA A 401 -22.31 12.64 -10.06
N LYS A 402 -21.68 12.69 -8.86
CA LYS A 402 -21.23 13.94 -8.25
C LYS A 402 -20.12 14.62 -9.05
N LEU A 403 -19.15 13.86 -9.54
CA LEU A 403 -18.06 14.38 -10.35
C LEU A 403 -18.57 14.93 -11.68
N ILE A 404 -19.48 14.22 -12.34
CA ILE A 404 -20.11 14.64 -13.59
C ILE A 404 -20.88 15.95 -13.40
N GLN A 405 -21.65 16.07 -12.31
CA GLN A 405 -22.34 17.32 -11.97
C GLN A 405 -21.33 18.46 -11.81
N TRP A 406 -20.27 18.24 -11.03
CA TRP A 406 -19.24 19.25 -10.79
C TRP A 406 -18.51 19.67 -12.08
N ILE A 407 -18.09 18.72 -12.91
CA ILE A 407 -17.43 18.99 -14.20
C ILE A 407 -18.35 19.80 -15.10
N SER A 408 -19.65 19.47 -15.16
CA SER A 408 -20.66 20.19 -15.94
C SER A 408 -20.90 21.63 -15.43
N GLU A 409 -20.52 21.92 -14.19
CA GLU A 409 -20.54 23.27 -13.61
C GLU A 409 -19.21 24.02 -13.77
N ASN A 410 -18.13 23.30 -14.03
CA ASN A 410 -16.75 23.80 -13.94
C ASN A 410 -15.88 23.39 -15.14
N VAL A 411 -16.46 23.34 -16.34
CA VAL A 411 -15.77 22.86 -17.56
C VAL A 411 -14.46 23.62 -17.85
N SER A 412 -14.39 24.90 -17.51
CA SER A 412 -13.20 25.75 -17.69
C SER A 412 -12.33 25.87 -16.43
N ALA A 413 -12.51 24.99 -15.43
CA ALA A 413 -11.80 25.10 -14.16
C ALA A 413 -10.34 24.64 -14.22
N CYS A 414 -9.93 23.91 -15.27
CA CYS A 414 -8.55 23.48 -15.47
C CYS A 414 -7.96 24.18 -16.70
N HIS A 415 -6.70 24.61 -16.62
CA HIS A 415 -5.98 25.25 -17.72
C HIS A 415 -4.92 24.34 -18.35
N SER A 416 -4.38 23.41 -17.56
CA SER A 416 -3.24 22.56 -17.93
C SER A 416 -3.64 21.23 -18.57
N PHE A 417 -4.91 20.83 -18.46
CA PHE A 417 -5.44 19.57 -19.02
C PHE A 417 -6.95 19.65 -19.27
N ASP A 418 -7.48 18.75 -20.11
CA ASP A 418 -8.92 18.61 -20.34
C ASP A 418 -9.54 17.76 -19.23
N LEU A 419 -10.35 18.41 -18.39
CA LEU A 419 -10.98 17.78 -17.22
C LEU A 419 -11.99 16.68 -17.61
N ILE A 420 -12.74 16.87 -18.70
CA ILE A 420 -13.73 15.89 -19.17
C ILE A 420 -13.01 14.64 -19.67
N GLN A 421 -12.00 14.85 -20.52
CA GLN A 421 -11.21 13.75 -21.07
C GLN A 421 -10.48 12.98 -19.96
N GLU A 422 -9.87 13.69 -19.01
CA GLU A 422 -9.18 13.07 -17.87
C GLU A 422 -10.12 12.22 -17.03
N PHE A 423 -11.27 12.78 -16.66
CA PHE A 423 -12.28 12.06 -15.87
C PHE A 423 -12.76 10.79 -16.57
N ILE A 424 -13.06 10.85 -17.87
CA ILE A 424 -13.51 9.68 -18.63
C ILE A 424 -12.44 8.60 -18.66
N ILE A 425 -11.19 8.95 -18.95
CA ILE A 425 -10.08 8.00 -19.03
C ILE A 425 -9.81 7.38 -17.65
N ALA A 426 -9.68 8.21 -16.61
CA ALA A 426 -9.36 7.76 -15.26
C ALA A 426 -10.49 6.88 -14.68
N SER A 427 -11.76 7.28 -14.79
CA SER A 427 -12.90 6.48 -14.32
C SER A 427 -13.01 5.16 -15.08
N SER A 428 -12.83 5.17 -16.41
CA SER A 428 -12.84 3.94 -17.21
C SER A 428 -11.73 2.99 -16.80
N TYR A 429 -10.52 3.50 -16.57
CA TYR A 429 -9.39 2.72 -16.08
C TYR A 429 -9.66 2.09 -14.70
N TRP A 430 -10.08 2.90 -13.72
CA TRP A 430 -10.34 2.42 -12.35
C TRP A 430 -11.49 1.42 -12.28
N SER A 431 -12.43 1.45 -13.23
CA SER A 431 -13.55 0.51 -13.28
C SER A 431 -13.15 -0.94 -13.58
N ILE A 432 -12.03 -1.17 -14.27
CA ILE A 432 -11.56 -2.50 -14.68
C ILE A 432 -10.19 -2.89 -14.08
N TYR A 433 -9.48 -1.90 -13.51
CA TYR A 433 -8.17 -2.11 -12.88
C TYR A 433 -8.11 -3.23 -11.83
N PRO A 434 -9.13 -3.45 -10.97
CA PRO A 434 -9.08 -4.50 -9.95
C PRO A 434 -8.96 -5.93 -10.50
N GLU A 435 -9.27 -6.14 -11.78
CA GLU A 435 -9.46 -7.49 -12.31
C GLU A 435 -8.19 -8.17 -12.80
N THR A 436 -7.12 -7.42 -13.13
CA THR A 436 -5.91 -7.98 -13.76
C THR A 436 -4.62 -7.20 -13.44
N SER A 437 -3.51 -7.93 -13.32
CA SER A 437 -2.16 -7.34 -13.22
C SER A 437 -1.71 -6.79 -14.57
N ASN A 438 -0.99 -5.65 -14.59
CA ASN A 438 -0.39 -4.98 -15.76
C ASN A 438 -1.30 -4.07 -16.59
N MET A 439 -2.51 -3.73 -16.14
CA MET A 439 -3.40 -2.82 -16.90
C MET A 439 -2.84 -1.41 -17.04
N ASP A 440 -2.00 -0.97 -16.10
CA ASP A 440 -1.27 0.30 -16.14
C ASP A 440 -0.34 0.43 -17.35
N LYS A 441 0.06 -0.69 -17.96
CA LYS A 441 0.96 -0.74 -19.12
C LYS A 441 0.21 -0.76 -20.46
N LEU A 442 -1.06 -1.22 -20.44
CA LEU A 442 -1.84 -1.50 -21.65
C LEU A 442 -2.93 -0.47 -21.89
N LEU A 443 -3.52 0.07 -20.83
CA LEU A 443 -4.60 1.04 -20.95
C LEU A 443 -4.14 2.44 -20.54
N PRO A 444 -4.65 3.48 -21.22
CA PRO A 444 -4.48 4.83 -20.74
C PRO A 444 -5.17 4.96 -19.38
N TYR A 445 -4.44 5.48 -18.41
CA TYR A 445 -4.94 5.80 -17.08
C TYR A 445 -5.00 7.32 -16.84
N SER A 446 -4.44 8.11 -17.75
CA SER A 446 -4.53 9.56 -17.78
C SER A 446 -4.56 10.04 -19.24
N SER A 447 -5.19 11.19 -19.48
CA SER A 447 -5.08 11.96 -20.72
C SER A 447 -3.73 12.69 -20.84
N VAL A 448 -3.04 12.86 -19.70
CA VAL A 448 -1.76 13.57 -19.62
C VAL A 448 -0.60 12.58 -19.67
N PHE A 449 0.30 12.75 -20.65
CA PHE A 449 1.47 11.88 -20.83
C PHE A 449 2.70 12.34 -20.06
N ALA A 450 2.82 13.64 -19.81
CA ALA A 450 3.90 14.27 -19.07
C ALA A 450 3.34 15.54 -18.41
N TRP A 451 3.87 15.88 -17.23
CA TRP A 451 3.49 17.08 -16.52
C TRP A 451 4.68 18.04 -16.50
N ASP A 452 4.64 19.05 -17.36
CA ASP A 452 5.77 19.95 -17.59
C ASP A 452 5.72 21.21 -16.71
N THR A 453 4.68 21.37 -15.89
CA THR A 453 4.56 22.52 -14.98
C THR A 453 5.16 22.21 -13.60
N GLU A 454 5.83 23.21 -13.02
CA GLU A 454 6.41 23.07 -11.68
C GLU A 454 5.30 22.87 -10.63
N ILE A 455 5.56 21.99 -9.66
CA ILE A 455 4.68 21.82 -8.50
C ILE A 455 5.15 22.80 -7.43
N PRO A 456 4.31 23.77 -7.00
CA PRO A 456 4.71 24.77 -6.02
C PRO A 456 5.23 24.15 -4.72
N GLY A 457 6.34 24.68 -4.21
CA GLY A 457 6.91 24.31 -2.91
C GLY A 457 7.79 23.06 -2.91
N ILE A 458 7.97 22.37 -4.05
CA ILE A 458 8.71 21.11 -4.12
C ILE A 458 9.70 21.12 -5.29
N THR A 459 10.92 20.66 -5.02
CA THR A 459 11.87 20.27 -6.04
C THR A 459 12.01 18.75 -6.10
N LEU A 460 12.16 18.24 -7.31
CA LEU A 460 12.20 16.81 -7.60
C LEU A 460 13.45 16.46 -8.41
N VAL A 461 14.18 15.45 -7.96
CA VAL A 461 15.28 14.83 -8.70
C VAL A 461 14.93 13.36 -8.92
N THR A 462 15.05 12.87 -10.15
CA THR A 462 14.83 11.47 -10.51
C THR A 462 16.14 10.84 -10.95
N GLU A 463 16.47 9.67 -10.42
CA GLU A 463 17.71 8.94 -10.71
C GLU A 463 17.41 7.49 -11.05
N GLU A 464 18.09 6.93 -12.04
CA GLU A 464 18.00 5.50 -12.34
C GLU A 464 18.68 4.68 -11.25
N ILE A 465 18.07 3.55 -10.88
CA ILE A 465 18.59 2.68 -9.83
C ILE A 465 18.72 1.23 -10.32
N PRO A 466 19.68 0.46 -9.79
CA PRO A 466 19.78 -0.96 -10.11
C PRO A 466 18.54 -1.71 -9.62
N LEU A 467 18.00 -2.56 -10.49
CA LEU A 467 16.85 -3.39 -10.14
C LEU A 467 17.23 -4.46 -9.10
N PRO A 468 16.28 -4.89 -8.24
CA PRO A 468 16.50 -5.97 -7.29
C PRO A 468 16.92 -7.26 -8.00
N PHE A 469 17.92 -7.93 -7.43
CA PHE A 469 18.36 -9.25 -7.87
C PHE A 469 17.54 -10.32 -7.17
N MET A 470 16.65 -10.98 -7.91
CA MET A 470 15.83 -12.07 -7.38
C MET A 470 16.67 -13.33 -7.16
N LYS A 471 16.51 -13.97 -5.99
CA LYS A 471 17.28 -15.15 -5.57
C LYS A 471 16.53 -16.47 -5.75
N VAL A 472 15.23 -16.40 -6.05
CA VAL A 472 14.36 -17.57 -6.26
C VAL A 472 13.92 -17.60 -7.72
N HIS A 473 13.66 -18.79 -8.26
CA HIS A 473 13.25 -18.97 -9.66
C HIS A 473 11.76 -19.24 -9.85
N SER A 474 11.06 -19.74 -8.82
CA SER A 474 9.63 -19.99 -8.85
C SER A 474 8.91 -18.94 -8.02
N PHE A 475 8.15 -18.08 -8.69
CA PHE A 475 7.36 -17.04 -8.06
C PHE A 475 5.87 -17.41 -8.04
N LYS A 476 5.17 -16.98 -6.99
CA LYS A 476 3.70 -17.08 -6.87
C LYS A 476 3.17 -15.82 -6.21
N GLY A 477 1.95 -15.43 -6.58
CA GLY A 477 1.24 -14.32 -5.94
C GLY A 477 1.97 -12.99 -6.12
N TYR A 478 2.24 -12.28 -5.02
CA TYR A 478 2.95 -11.00 -5.03
C TYR A 478 4.29 -11.05 -5.78
N TRP A 479 5.09 -12.09 -5.54
CA TRP A 479 6.44 -12.19 -6.12
C TRP A 479 6.43 -12.34 -7.64
N GLU A 480 5.40 -12.98 -8.17
CA GLU A 480 5.22 -13.15 -9.62
C GLU A 480 4.92 -11.80 -10.28
N LYS A 481 4.05 -11.01 -9.65
CA LYS A 481 3.73 -9.65 -10.11
C LYS A 481 4.93 -8.71 -10.02
N LEU A 482 5.66 -8.73 -8.90
CA LEU A 482 6.88 -7.93 -8.76
C LEU A 482 7.91 -8.32 -9.83
N ASN A 483 8.18 -9.61 -10.02
CA ASN A 483 9.12 -10.06 -11.04
C ASN A 483 8.66 -9.64 -12.44
N SER A 484 7.38 -9.75 -12.78
CA SER A 484 6.82 -9.24 -14.04
C SER A 484 7.06 -7.73 -14.23
N ASN A 485 6.95 -6.93 -13.16
CA ASN A 485 7.28 -5.51 -13.19
C ASN A 485 8.77 -5.26 -13.43
N LEU A 486 9.66 -6.01 -12.76
CA LEU A 486 11.11 -5.88 -12.94
C LEU A 486 11.56 -6.28 -14.34
N GLU A 487 11.07 -7.40 -14.87
CA GLU A 487 11.38 -7.85 -16.22
C GLU A 487 10.87 -6.86 -17.28
N TYR A 488 9.71 -6.24 -17.02
CA TYR A 488 9.20 -5.17 -17.89
C TYR A 488 10.18 -4.00 -17.97
N VAL A 489 10.71 -3.53 -16.84
CA VAL A 489 11.70 -2.43 -16.83
C VAL A 489 13.00 -2.81 -17.56
N LYS A 490 13.45 -4.07 -17.46
CA LYS A 490 14.66 -4.54 -18.15
C LYS A 490 14.53 -4.57 -19.67
N TYR A 491 13.36 -4.98 -20.18
CA TYR A 491 13.16 -5.28 -21.59
C TYR A 491 12.23 -4.31 -22.32
N SER A 492 11.75 -3.26 -21.66
CA SER A 492 10.76 -2.36 -22.24
C SER A 492 11.23 -1.71 -23.53
N LYS A 493 10.62 -2.13 -24.64
CA LYS A 493 10.46 -1.36 -25.88
C LYS A 493 9.44 -0.20 -25.67
N PRO A 494 9.42 0.84 -26.51
CA PRO A 494 8.55 2.00 -26.27
C PRO A 494 7.05 1.65 -26.24
N ARG A 495 6.32 2.36 -25.36
CA ARG A 495 4.87 2.45 -25.09
C ARG A 495 3.99 1.32 -25.68
N LEU A 496 3.59 0.38 -24.81
CA LEU A 496 2.51 -0.59 -25.06
C LEU A 496 1.11 -0.03 -24.78
N LEU A 497 0.97 1.27 -24.52
CA LEU A 497 -0.32 1.87 -24.22
C LEU A 497 -1.22 1.86 -25.46
N TYR A 498 -2.46 1.44 -25.26
CA TYR A 498 -3.49 1.47 -26.29
C TYR A 498 -3.72 2.91 -26.79
N ASP A 499 -3.68 3.07 -28.11
CA ASP A 499 -3.92 4.34 -28.80
C ASP A 499 -5.10 4.19 -29.77
N ASN A 500 -6.06 5.12 -29.67
CA ASN A 500 -7.22 5.19 -30.55
C ASN A 500 -6.91 5.69 -31.96
N SER A 501 -5.66 6.03 -32.30
CA SER A 501 -5.28 6.47 -33.65
C SER A 501 -5.58 5.41 -34.72
N ILE A 502 -5.46 4.12 -34.39
CA ILE A 502 -5.82 3.01 -35.27
C ILE A 502 -7.34 3.00 -35.50
N VAL A 503 -8.12 3.07 -34.41
CA VAL A 503 -9.59 3.14 -34.49
C VAL A 503 -10.05 4.31 -35.36
N ARG A 504 -9.47 5.49 -35.17
CA ARG A 504 -9.82 6.69 -35.94
C ARG A 504 -9.53 6.51 -37.44
N LYS A 505 -8.34 6.01 -37.78
CA LYS A 505 -7.96 5.74 -39.19
C LYS A 505 -8.89 4.71 -39.82
N GLU A 506 -9.18 3.63 -39.11
CA GLU A 506 -9.99 2.54 -39.64
C GLU A 506 -11.47 2.94 -39.79
N TRP A 507 -11.99 3.72 -38.85
CA TRP A 507 -13.33 4.29 -38.92
C TRP A 507 -13.49 5.23 -40.13
N HIS A 508 -12.53 6.12 -40.37
CA HIS A 508 -12.54 6.97 -41.57
C HIS A 508 -12.44 6.16 -42.87
N SER A 509 -11.63 5.09 -42.89
CA SER A 509 -11.54 4.20 -44.05
C SER A 509 -12.88 3.55 -44.34
N LEU A 510 -13.55 3.02 -43.31
CA LEU A 510 -14.83 2.35 -43.46
C LEU A 510 -15.95 3.28 -43.92
N ILE A 511 -16.01 4.50 -43.39
CA ILE A 511 -16.97 5.53 -43.85
C ILE A 511 -16.70 5.89 -45.32
N SER A 512 -15.44 6.02 -45.72
CA SER A 512 -15.06 6.30 -47.11
C SER A 512 -15.43 5.15 -48.06
N GLU A 513 -15.20 3.91 -47.62
CA GLU A 513 -15.54 2.71 -48.40
C GLU A 513 -17.05 2.53 -48.58
N GLU A 514 -17.84 2.82 -47.55
CA GLU A 514 -19.30 2.85 -47.63
C GLU A 514 -19.79 3.88 -48.66
N LYS A 515 -19.19 5.08 -48.68
CA LYS A 515 -19.50 6.14 -49.66
C LYS A 515 -19.07 5.80 -51.09
N THR A 516 -17.99 5.03 -51.26
CA THR A 516 -17.42 4.68 -52.58
C THR A 516 -17.90 3.34 -53.11
N GLY A 517 -18.76 2.62 -52.37
CA GLY A 517 -19.31 1.32 -52.77
C GLY A 517 -18.28 0.17 -52.77
N ARG A 518 -17.10 0.37 -52.17
CA ARG A 518 -16.08 -0.68 -52.04
C ARG A 518 -16.47 -1.62 -50.89
N ARG A 519 -16.65 -2.91 -51.18
CA ARG A 519 -17.03 -3.91 -50.16
C ARG A 519 -15.81 -4.55 -49.52
N ARG A 520 -15.60 -4.29 -48.22
CA ARG A 520 -14.82 -5.15 -47.32
C ARG A 520 -15.50 -6.51 -47.12
N SER A 521 -14.77 -7.44 -46.51
CA SER A 521 -15.30 -8.74 -46.10
C SER A 521 -16.59 -8.59 -45.29
N MET A 522 -17.68 -9.22 -45.75
CA MET A 522 -18.97 -9.22 -45.04
C MET A 522 -18.85 -9.82 -43.64
N VAL A 523 -17.91 -10.74 -43.43
CA VAL A 523 -17.65 -11.37 -42.12
C VAL A 523 -17.07 -10.36 -41.14
N TYR A 524 -16.11 -9.53 -41.58
CA TYR A 524 -15.52 -8.48 -40.75
C TYR A 524 -16.57 -7.45 -40.32
N MET A 525 -17.42 -7.02 -41.26
CA MET A 525 -18.50 -6.08 -40.96
C MET A 525 -19.56 -6.65 -40.03
N ARG A 526 -19.89 -7.94 -40.19
CA ARG A 526 -20.79 -8.64 -39.28
C ARG A 526 -20.21 -8.69 -37.86
N ASN A 527 -18.93 -9.02 -37.69
CA ASN A 527 -18.27 -9.07 -36.39
C ASN A 527 -18.28 -7.71 -35.67
N ILE A 528 -18.00 -6.61 -36.40
CA ILE A 528 -18.06 -5.26 -35.84
C ILE A 528 -19.47 -4.94 -35.34
N ARG A 529 -20.50 -5.23 -36.15
CA ARG A 529 -21.90 -5.00 -35.75
C ARG A 529 -22.30 -5.86 -34.55
N GLU A 530 -21.87 -7.12 -34.49
CA GLU A 530 -22.10 -8.01 -33.34
C GLU A 530 -21.42 -7.48 -32.06
N ASN A 531 -20.20 -6.94 -32.16
CA ASN A 531 -19.55 -6.28 -31.03
C ASN A 531 -20.32 -5.04 -30.55
N ALA A 532 -20.82 -4.22 -31.47
CA ALA A 532 -21.62 -3.06 -31.14
C ALA A 532 -22.91 -3.46 -30.39
N MET A 533 -23.61 -4.51 -30.84
CA MET A 533 -24.80 -5.04 -30.17
C MET A 533 -24.50 -5.50 -28.74
N LYS A 534 -23.33 -6.12 -28.51
CA LYS A 534 -22.92 -6.52 -27.15
C LYS A 534 -22.68 -5.31 -26.24
N VAL A 535 -22.08 -4.25 -26.76
CA VAL A 535 -21.87 -3.00 -25.99
C VAL A 535 -23.20 -2.35 -25.64
N ILE A 536 -24.13 -2.24 -26.59
CA ILE A 536 -25.49 -1.70 -26.35
C ILE A 536 -26.20 -2.52 -25.27
N SER A 537 -26.20 -3.85 -25.40
CA SER A 537 -26.83 -4.73 -24.41
C SER A 537 -26.19 -4.60 -23.02
N ASN A 538 -24.87 -4.42 -22.93
CA ASN A 538 -24.17 -4.19 -21.66
C ASN A 538 -24.50 -2.82 -21.06
N LEU A 539 -24.64 -1.78 -21.89
CA LEU A 539 -25.07 -0.44 -21.49
C LEU A 539 -26.49 -0.46 -20.93
N GLU A 540 -27.41 -1.15 -21.60
CA GLU A 540 -28.81 -1.33 -21.16
C GLU A 540 -28.88 -2.09 -19.84
N ALA A 541 -28.10 -3.16 -19.67
CA ALA A 541 -28.06 -3.92 -18.42
C ALA A 541 -27.53 -3.10 -17.23
N ARG A 542 -26.69 -2.08 -17.48
CA ARG A 542 -26.12 -1.20 -16.45
C ARG A 542 -27.04 -0.05 -16.05
N ASN A 543 -28.05 0.27 -16.84
CA ASN A 543 -28.93 1.42 -16.61
C ASN A 543 -30.34 0.97 -16.25
N LEU A 544 -30.78 1.32 -15.03
CA LEU A 544 -32.14 1.00 -14.54
C LEU A 544 -33.20 2.03 -15.01
N GLU A 545 -32.77 3.21 -15.46
CA GLU A 545 -33.66 4.28 -15.92
C GLU A 545 -33.59 4.49 -17.46
N PRO A 546 -34.70 4.91 -18.10
CA PRO A 546 -34.70 5.28 -19.51
C PRO A 546 -33.80 6.51 -19.74
N ARG A 547 -32.84 6.39 -20.66
CA ARG A 547 -31.97 7.50 -21.08
C ARG A 547 -32.77 8.61 -21.76
N LEU A 548 -32.42 9.86 -21.48
CA LEU A 548 -33.04 11.05 -22.07
C LEU A 548 -32.38 11.46 -23.39
N THR A 549 -31.12 11.06 -23.60
CA THR A 549 -30.40 11.31 -24.85
C THR A 549 -30.54 10.14 -25.82
N PRO A 550 -30.87 10.37 -27.10
CA PRO A 550 -31.01 9.32 -28.12
C PRO A 550 -29.66 8.81 -28.64
N LEU A 551 -28.57 9.05 -27.89
CA LEU A 551 -27.25 8.53 -28.22
C LEU A 551 -27.32 7.01 -28.22
N PHE A 552 -26.89 6.41 -29.32
CA PHE A 552 -26.89 4.96 -29.55
C PHE A 552 -28.29 4.30 -29.67
N GLN A 553 -29.38 5.08 -29.69
CA GLN A 553 -30.77 4.57 -29.80
C GLN A 553 -31.34 4.66 -31.22
N GLU A 554 -30.90 5.62 -32.04
CA GLU A 554 -31.24 5.65 -33.47
C GLU A 554 -30.28 4.76 -34.28
N GLU A 555 -30.70 4.30 -35.46
CA GLU A 555 -29.92 3.46 -36.37
C GLU A 555 -28.70 4.18 -37.00
N ASP A 556 -27.94 4.94 -36.20
CA ASP A 556 -26.70 5.57 -36.63
C ASP A 556 -25.64 4.48 -36.90
N ASN A 557 -25.57 4.10 -38.17
CA ASN A 557 -24.62 3.11 -38.67
C ASN A 557 -23.17 3.52 -38.39
N HIS A 558 -22.84 4.82 -38.39
CA HIS A 558 -21.47 5.29 -38.12
C HIS A 558 -21.10 5.14 -36.64
N GLN A 559 -22.02 5.40 -35.71
CA GLN A 559 -21.81 5.19 -34.28
C GLN A 559 -21.64 3.71 -33.95
N ARG A 560 -22.55 2.85 -34.46
CA ARG A 560 -22.44 1.39 -34.26
C ARG A 560 -21.13 0.84 -34.80
N LEU A 561 -20.69 1.35 -35.94
CA LEU A 561 -19.41 0.99 -36.52
C LEU A 561 -18.25 1.38 -35.59
N LEU A 562 -18.24 2.61 -35.08
CA LEU A 562 -17.21 3.08 -34.15
C LEU A 562 -17.16 2.23 -32.87
N MET A 563 -18.32 1.96 -32.24
CA MET A 563 -18.41 1.14 -31.03
C MET A 563 -17.85 -0.27 -31.26
N GLY A 564 -18.22 -0.90 -32.37
CA GLY A 564 -17.74 -2.24 -32.70
C GLY A 564 -16.24 -2.28 -33.01
N LEU A 565 -15.70 -1.22 -33.62
CA LEU A 565 -14.25 -1.06 -33.88
C LEU A 565 -13.47 -0.86 -32.58
N MET A 566 -13.97 -0.04 -31.66
CA MET A 566 -13.32 0.16 -30.35
C MET A 566 -13.16 -1.16 -29.60
N VAL A 567 -14.20 -2.01 -29.59
CA VAL A 567 -14.11 -3.36 -29.01
C VAL A 567 -13.12 -4.23 -29.76
N SER A 568 -13.16 -4.24 -31.10
CA SER A 568 -12.29 -5.09 -31.90
C SER A 568 -10.81 -4.77 -31.70
N GLU A 569 -10.44 -3.49 -31.84
CA GLU A 569 -9.05 -3.04 -31.73
C GLU A 569 -8.52 -3.18 -30.31
N LEU A 570 -9.32 -2.84 -29.30
CA LEU A 570 -8.92 -2.99 -27.90
C LEU A 570 -8.75 -4.47 -27.53
N LYS A 571 -9.64 -5.34 -27.99
CA LYS A 571 -9.53 -6.79 -27.79
C LYS A 571 -8.26 -7.33 -28.43
N ASP A 572 -7.98 -6.94 -29.66
CA ASP A 572 -6.77 -7.38 -30.36
C ASP A 572 -5.51 -6.88 -29.64
N HIS A 573 -5.51 -5.64 -29.18
CA HIS A 573 -4.41 -5.08 -28.40
C HIS A 573 -4.19 -5.87 -27.10
N LEU A 574 -5.24 -6.10 -26.30
CA LEU A 574 -5.13 -6.82 -25.05
C LEU A 574 -4.75 -8.29 -25.25
N LEU A 575 -5.27 -8.98 -26.27
CA LEU A 575 -4.90 -10.37 -26.56
C LEU A 575 -3.45 -10.53 -27.03
N ARG A 576 -2.88 -9.50 -27.68
CA ARG A 576 -1.46 -9.52 -28.07
C ARG A 576 -0.53 -9.41 -26.85
N HIS A 577 -0.96 -8.75 -25.77
CA HIS A 577 -0.08 -8.39 -24.65
C HIS A 577 -0.39 -9.10 -23.32
N LEU A 578 -1.64 -9.52 -23.09
CA LEU A 578 -2.04 -10.31 -21.92
C LEU A 578 -1.88 -11.80 -22.22
N GLN A 579 -0.68 -12.32 -22.01
CA GLN A 579 -0.43 -13.77 -22.07
C GLN A 579 -0.88 -14.42 -20.76
N GLY A 580 -1.70 -15.47 -20.83
CA GLY A 580 -2.13 -16.27 -19.68
C GLY A 580 -3.49 -15.91 -19.07
N ILE A 581 -4.15 -14.85 -19.54
CA ILE A 581 -5.53 -14.54 -19.15
C ILE A 581 -6.50 -15.26 -20.07
N GLU A 582 -7.56 -15.84 -19.50
CA GLU A 582 -8.60 -16.48 -20.28
C GLU A 582 -9.20 -15.51 -21.30
N LYS A 583 -9.27 -15.93 -22.56
CA LYS A 583 -9.81 -15.11 -23.67
C LYS A 583 -11.19 -14.53 -23.35
N LYS A 584 -12.05 -15.29 -22.67
CA LYS A 584 -13.38 -14.84 -22.22
C LYS A 584 -13.30 -13.67 -21.24
N LYS A 585 -12.36 -13.73 -20.29
CA LYS A 585 -12.12 -12.65 -19.33
C LYS A 585 -11.64 -11.38 -20.04
N THR A 586 -10.72 -11.52 -21.00
CA THR A 586 -10.28 -10.39 -21.84
C THR A 586 -11.42 -9.78 -22.64
N GLU A 587 -12.27 -10.61 -23.25
CA GLU A 587 -13.46 -10.13 -23.98
C GLU A 587 -14.42 -9.35 -23.08
N GLN A 588 -14.66 -9.83 -21.85
CA GLN A 588 -15.52 -9.15 -20.88
C GLN A 588 -14.93 -7.81 -20.44
N MET A 589 -13.63 -7.76 -20.10
CA MET A 589 -12.95 -6.51 -19.72
C MET A 589 -13.01 -5.45 -20.82
N VAL A 590 -12.84 -5.85 -22.09
CA VAL A 590 -12.96 -4.93 -23.24
C VAL A 590 -14.37 -4.38 -23.35
N LEU A 591 -15.38 -5.24 -23.23
CA LEU A 591 -16.78 -4.83 -23.28
C LEU A 591 -17.10 -3.87 -22.13
N ASP A 592 -16.63 -4.16 -20.92
CA ASP A 592 -16.87 -3.32 -19.75
C ASP A 592 -16.17 -1.97 -19.85
N TYR A 593 -14.93 -1.92 -20.34
CA TYR A 593 -14.21 -0.67 -20.57
C TYR A 593 -14.90 0.22 -21.61
N VAL A 594 -15.24 -0.33 -22.78
CA VAL A 594 -15.89 0.44 -23.85
C VAL A 594 -17.29 0.88 -23.41
N SER A 595 -18.05 0.00 -22.77
CA SER A 595 -19.38 0.36 -22.24
C SER A 595 -19.26 1.45 -21.18
N LYS A 596 -18.30 1.35 -20.26
CA LYS A 596 -18.07 2.38 -19.23
C LYS A 596 -17.77 3.75 -19.83
N LEU A 597 -16.87 3.80 -20.80
CA LEU A 597 -16.50 5.03 -21.49
C LEU A 597 -17.72 5.71 -22.13
N LEU A 598 -18.55 4.94 -22.84
CA LEU A 598 -19.74 5.46 -23.51
C LEU A 598 -20.85 5.86 -22.52
N ASP A 599 -20.97 5.13 -21.41
CA ASP A 599 -21.90 5.44 -20.32
C ASP A 599 -21.57 6.80 -19.68
N LEU A 600 -20.30 7.05 -19.36
CA LEU A 600 -19.84 8.34 -18.83
C LEU A 600 -20.12 9.50 -19.79
N ILE A 601 -19.86 9.30 -21.09
CA ILE A 601 -20.18 10.31 -22.13
C ILE A 601 -21.68 10.63 -22.13
N CYS A 602 -22.54 9.61 -22.08
CA CYS A 602 -23.99 9.81 -22.02
C CYS A 602 -24.40 10.57 -20.77
N GLN A 603 -23.90 10.18 -19.60
CA GLN A 603 -24.25 10.82 -18.34
C GLN A 603 -23.81 12.29 -18.28
N ILE A 604 -22.64 12.63 -18.82
CA ILE A 604 -22.18 14.02 -18.93
C ILE A 604 -23.11 14.83 -19.84
N LEU A 605 -23.48 14.28 -20.98
CA LEU A 605 -24.38 14.93 -21.93
C LEU A 605 -25.79 15.11 -21.35
N GLU A 606 -26.34 14.09 -20.69
CA GLU A 606 -27.64 14.15 -20.03
C GLU A 606 -27.66 15.15 -18.88
N THR A 607 -26.61 15.20 -18.08
CA THR A 607 -26.49 16.16 -16.97
C THR A 607 -26.45 17.59 -17.52
N SER A 608 -25.67 17.82 -18.57
CA SER A 608 -25.63 19.11 -19.28
C SER A 608 -27.00 19.46 -19.88
N TRP A 609 -27.67 18.49 -20.49
CA TRP A 609 -28.99 18.67 -21.12
C TRP A 609 -30.07 19.05 -20.11
N ARG A 610 -30.15 18.32 -18.98
CA ARG A 610 -31.06 18.60 -17.88
C ARG A 610 -30.84 19.99 -17.30
N LYS A 611 -29.57 20.38 -17.11
CA LYS A 611 -29.18 21.68 -16.56
C LYS A 611 -29.60 22.84 -17.46
N HIS A 612 -29.46 22.69 -18.77
CA HIS A 612 -29.78 23.75 -19.73
C HIS A 612 -31.24 23.72 -20.22
N HIS A 613 -32.09 22.85 -19.66
CA HIS A 613 -33.49 22.68 -20.06
C HIS A 613 -33.67 22.53 -21.58
N LEU A 614 -32.73 21.86 -22.25
CA LEU A 614 -32.79 21.69 -23.69
C LEU A 614 -34.00 20.81 -24.03
N HIS A 615 -34.82 21.24 -24.99
CA HIS A 615 -35.99 20.47 -25.39
C HIS A 615 -35.53 19.24 -26.19
N PRO A 616 -36.08 18.02 -25.96
CA PRO A 616 -35.66 16.79 -26.65
C PRO A 616 -35.65 16.86 -28.19
N GLN A 617 -36.36 17.84 -28.77
CA GLN A 617 -36.47 18.07 -30.20
C GLN A 617 -35.23 18.73 -30.85
N LEU A 618 -34.25 19.21 -30.06
CA LEU A 618 -32.99 19.76 -30.59
C LEU A 618 -32.02 18.68 -31.13
N LEU A 619 -32.35 17.39 -31.00
CA LEU A 619 -31.55 16.25 -31.45
C LEU A 619 -31.84 15.79 -32.88
N TYR A 620 -32.85 16.36 -33.56
CA TYR A 620 -33.23 16.01 -34.94
C TYR A 620 -32.54 16.87 -36.02
N CYS A 621 -31.40 17.51 -35.71
CA CYS A 621 -30.63 18.31 -36.67
C CYS A 621 -29.26 17.71 -36.98
#